data_AF-A0A966YEL7-F1
#
_entry.id   AF-A0A966YEL7-F1
#
_cell.length_a   1.000
_cell.length_b   1.000
_cell.length_c   1.000
_cell.angle_alpha   90.00
_cell.angle_beta   90.00
_cell.angle_gamma   90.00
#
_symmetry.space_group_name_H-M   'P 1'
#
loop_
_entity.id
_entity.type
_entity.pdbx_description
1 polymer ?
#
loop_
_entity_poly.entity_id
_entity_poly.type
_entity_poly.pdbx_seq_one_letter_code
_entity_poly.pdbx_strand_id
1 'polypeptide(L)'
;MSRSQTLLPSLLACGLFATVAAAADDAAWLRSNGTLILADSFDREEDGNLAAAIGNGWNSATANRVPDIKQADLDDGVLKVTSAVEAGHQAHIHHEAGFEDGGAIVRFKLPGLSKHEALTVGFVDRQTKGIHAGHLCYAIISNSPPRVRLTDYKTGVMDLELRKRRQPYLDAKKPLPQDLADLLATKERQFSWAADHEWHTLVLVTEGDEMRVTLDG
;
A
#
# COMPACT_ATOMS: atom_id res chain seq x y z
N MET A 1 -69.15 29.79 31.32
CA MET A 1 -67.99 28.88 31.28
C MET A 1 -67.72 28.55 29.81
N SER A 2 -66.81 29.26 29.14
CA SER A 2 -66.45 29.02 27.73
C SER A 2 -64.98 28.62 27.69
N ARG A 3 -64.69 27.41 27.21
CA ARG A 3 -63.34 26.84 27.11
C ARG A 3 -62.72 27.26 25.79
N SER A 4 -61.60 27.99 25.86
CA SER A 4 -60.72 28.28 24.73
C SER A 4 -59.92 27.02 24.39
N GLN A 5 -59.98 26.57 23.12
CA GLN A 5 -59.14 25.49 22.59
C GLN A 5 -57.92 26.11 21.91
N THR A 6 -56.73 25.80 22.43
CA THR A 6 -55.44 26.19 21.87
C THR A 6 -54.94 25.06 20.97
N LEU A 7 -54.84 25.31 19.66
CA LEU A 7 -54.22 24.40 18.69
C LEU A 7 -52.69 24.55 18.77
N LEU A 8 -51.98 23.48 19.11
CA LEU A 8 -50.53 23.38 18.96
C LEU A 8 -50.16 23.01 17.52
N PRO A 9 -49.16 23.66 16.90
CA PRO A 9 -48.63 23.23 15.62
C PRO A 9 -47.71 22.02 15.80
N SER A 10 -47.98 20.94 15.07
CA SER A 10 -47.10 19.77 14.97
C SER A 10 -45.95 20.08 14.03
N LEU A 11 -44.73 20.19 14.58
CA LEU A 11 -43.49 20.25 13.82
C LEU A 11 -43.16 18.84 13.30
N LEU A 12 -43.29 18.64 11.99
CA LEU A 12 -42.83 17.45 11.30
C LEU A 12 -41.29 17.54 11.18
N ALA A 13 -40.57 16.79 12.02
CA ALA A 13 -39.13 16.65 11.91
C ALA A 13 -38.81 15.70 10.74
N CYS A 14 -38.38 16.27 9.61
CA CYS A 14 -37.85 15.51 8.47
C CYS A 14 -36.44 15.04 8.84
N GLY A 15 -36.32 13.79 9.30
CA GLY A 15 -35.04 13.16 9.63
C GLY A 15 -34.24 12.88 8.37
N LEU A 16 -33.15 13.64 8.16
CA LEU A 16 -32.14 13.33 7.16
C LEU A 16 -31.37 12.09 7.65
N PHE A 17 -31.72 10.91 7.16
CA PHE A 17 -30.90 9.71 7.36
C PHE A 17 -29.65 9.85 6.51
N ALA A 18 -28.56 10.33 7.10
CA ALA A 18 -27.23 10.15 6.55
C ALA A 18 -26.92 8.65 6.61
N THR A 19 -27.02 7.96 5.47
CA THR A 19 -26.45 6.62 5.32
C THR A 19 -24.94 6.76 5.42
N VAL A 20 -24.40 6.51 6.61
CA VAL A 20 -22.98 6.20 6.76
C VAL A 20 -22.79 4.90 5.98
N ALA A 21 -22.14 4.98 4.82
CA ALA A 21 -21.68 3.78 4.14
C ALA A 21 -20.80 3.02 5.15
N ALA A 22 -21.24 1.83 5.57
CA ALA A 22 -20.38 0.96 6.34
C ALA A 22 -19.09 0.79 5.51
N ALA A 23 -17.93 0.99 6.13
CA ALA A 23 -16.66 0.68 5.48
C ALA A 23 -16.78 -0.74 4.93
N ALA A 24 -16.60 -0.88 3.61
CA ALA A 24 -16.63 -2.19 3.00
C ALA A 24 -15.46 -2.99 3.59
N ASP A 25 -15.75 -4.13 4.21
CA ASP A 25 -14.71 -5.07 4.66
C ASP A 25 -14.04 -5.66 3.41
N ASP A 26 -13.01 -4.99 2.91
CA ASP A 26 -12.23 -5.43 1.74
C ASP A 26 -11.65 -6.84 1.95
N ALA A 27 -11.38 -7.24 3.20
CA ALA A 27 -10.90 -8.59 3.49
C ALA A 27 -12.02 -9.62 3.27
N ALA A 28 -13.25 -9.32 3.71
CA ALA A 28 -14.41 -10.16 3.40
C ALA A 28 -14.73 -10.16 1.89
N TRP A 29 -14.56 -9.03 1.21
CA TRP A 29 -14.72 -8.95 -0.24
C TRP A 29 -13.72 -9.88 -0.96
N LEU A 30 -12.43 -9.83 -0.61
CA LEU A 30 -11.41 -10.72 -1.17
C LEU A 30 -11.72 -12.19 -0.90
N ARG A 31 -12.14 -12.53 0.33
CA ARG A 31 -12.50 -13.91 0.69
C ARG A 31 -13.73 -14.43 -0.06
N SER A 32 -14.66 -13.55 -0.43
CA SER A 32 -15.92 -13.93 -1.08
C SER A 32 -15.83 -13.95 -2.60
N ASN A 33 -14.95 -13.14 -3.20
CA ASN A 33 -14.84 -12.97 -4.64
C ASN A 33 -13.52 -13.51 -5.23
N GLY A 34 -12.49 -13.70 -4.39
CA GLY A 34 -11.18 -14.17 -4.81
C GLY A 34 -10.96 -15.67 -4.62
N THR A 35 -9.88 -16.17 -5.22
CA THR A 35 -9.32 -17.50 -4.93
C THR A 35 -7.99 -17.32 -4.21
N LEU A 36 -7.79 -18.03 -3.09
CA LEU A 36 -6.50 -17.99 -2.39
C LEU A 36 -5.43 -18.70 -3.23
N ILE A 37 -4.49 -17.92 -3.78
CA ILE A 37 -3.38 -18.42 -4.60
C ILE A 37 -2.04 -18.43 -3.85
N LEU A 38 -1.93 -17.67 -2.77
CA LEU A 38 -0.73 -17.56 -1.94
C LEU A 38 -1.16 -17.26 -0.49
N ALA A 39 -0.59 -18.01 0.45
CA ALA A 39 -0.63 -17.71 1.87
C ALA A 39 0.71 -18.09 2.48
N ASP A 40 1.22 -17.25 3.37
CA ASP A 40 2.43 -17.53 4.12
C ASP A 40 2.29 -16.96 5.53
N SER A 41 2.32 -17.82 6.54
CA SER A 41 2.32 -17.42 7.96
C SER A 41 3.71 -17.08 8.47
N PHE A 42 4.76 -17.38 7.68
CA PHE A 42 6.16 -17.31 8.09
C PHE A 42 6.53 -18.16 9.31
N ASP A 43 5.64 -19.07 9.74
CA ASP A 43 5.87 -20.02 10.83
C ASP A 43 6.69 -21.22 10.35
N ARG A 44 7.96 -20.94 10.07
CA ARG A 44 8.97 -21.92 9.66
C ARG A 44 10.37 -21.42 9.97
N GLU A 45 11.29 -22.36 10.04
CA GLU A 45 12.72 -22.07 10.01
C GLU A 45 13.24 -22.23 8.58
N GLU A 46 14.17 -21.37 8.18
CA GLU A 46 14.86 -21.47 6.88
C GLU A 46 16.35 -21.72 7.13
N ASP A 47 16.82 -22.87 6.64
CA ASP A 47 18.23 -23.23 6.72
C ASP A 47 19.04 -22.38 5.73
N GLY A 48 19.70 -21.36 6.26
CA GLY A 48 20.67 -20.57 5.50
C GLY A 48 20.36 -19.07 5.49
N ASN A 49 21.35 -18.29 5.91
CA ASN A 49 21.34 -16.83 5.87
C ASN A 49 21.55 -16.28 4.45
N LEU A 50 20.98 -16.88 3.41
CA LEU A 50 21.19 -16.38 2.06
C LEU A 50 20.42 -15.08 1.90
N ALA A 51 21.13 -13.96 1.73
CA ALA A 51 20.56 -12.62 1.61
C ALA A 51 19.42 -12.52 0.56
N ALA A 52 19.41 -13.42 -0.42
CA ALA A 52 18.44 -13.47 -1.52
C ALA A 52 17.25 -14.44 -1.32
N ALA A 53 17.41 -15.52 -0.54
CA ALA A 53 16.45 -16.62 -0.50
C ALA A 53 15.77 -16.69 0.87
N ILE A 54 14.52 -16.22 0.93
CA ILE A 54 13.68 -16.22 2.14
C ILE A 54 12.85 -17.52 2.22
N GLY A 55 12.96 -18.37 1.19
CA GLY A 55 12.25 -19.63 1.06
C GLY A 55 10.79 -19.46 0.63
N ASN A 56 10.11 -20.58 0.38
CA ASN A 56 8.71 -20.63 -0.07
C ASN A 56 8.39 -19.66 -1.24
N GLY A 57 9.29 -19.54 -2.22
CA GLY A 57 9.11 -18.67 -3.40
C GLY A 57 9.40 -17.17 -3.19
N TRP A 58 9.66 -16.74 -1.96
CA TRP A 58 10.05 -15.35 -1.65
C TRP A 58 11.50 -15.07 -2.02
N ASN A 59 11.73 -13.90 -2.63
CA ASN A 59 13.05 -13.44 -3.05
C ASN A 59 13.29 -11.98 -2.66
N SER A 60 14.56 -11.62 -2.47
CA SER A 60 14.99 -10.23 -2.26
C SER A 60 15.64 -9.64 -3.51
N ALA A 61 15.01 -8.61 -4.08
CA ALA A 61 15.54 -7.89 -5.24
C ALA A 61 16.74 -6.99 -4.89
N THR A 62 17.01 -6.76 -3.60
CA THR A 62 18.13 -5.94 -3.12
C THR A 62 19.31 -6.74 -2.59
N ALA A 63 19.15 -8.04 -2.37
CA ALA A 63 20.20 -8.92 -1.85
C ALA A 63 21.53 -8.81 -2.60
N ASN A 64 21.49 -8.80 -3.93
CA ASN A 64 22.69 -8.72 -4.77
C ASN A 64 23.45 -7.38 -4.65
N ARG A 65 22.83 -6.35 -4.06
CA ARG A 65 23.50 -5.06 -3.80
C ARG A 65 24.35 -5.09 -2.54
N VAL A 66 23.98 -5.96 -1.59
CA VAL A 66 24.64 -6.12 -0.28
C VAL A 66 24.68 -7.62 0.08
N PRO A 67 25.44 -8.44 -0.67
CA PRO A 67 25.39 -9.90 -0.55
C PRO A 67 25.74 -10.43 0.84
N ASP A 68 26.51 -9.65 1.61
CA ASP A 68 26.96 -9.99 2.96
C ASP A 68 26.08 -9.41 4.08
N ILE A 69 25.02 -8.66 3.75
CA ILE A 69 24.10 -8.05 4.73
C ILE A 69 22.72 -8.66 4.57
N LYS A 70 22.26 -9.35 5.61
CA LYS A 70 20.91 -9.90 5.67
C LYS A 70 19.89 -8.78 5.84
N GLN A 71 19.05 -8.58 4.83
CA GLN A 71 18.00 -7.56 4.82
C GLN A 71 16.60 -8.11 5.15
N ALA A 72 16.44 -9.44 5.10
CA ALA A 72 15.20 -10.13 5.42
C ALA A 72 15.51 -11.40 6.20
N ASP A 73 14.72 -11.68 7.22
CA ASP A 73 14.84 -12.87 8.06
C ASP A 73 13.48 -13.36 8.54
N LEU A 74 13.37 -14.65 8.84
CA LEU A 74 12.24 -15.24 9.54
C LEU A 74 12.63 -15.46 11.00
N ASP A 75 11.85 -14.92 11.91
CA ASP A 75 12.06 -15.10 13.34
C ASP A 75 10.72 -15.00 14.08
N ASP A 76 10.41 -16.03 14.88
CA ASP A 76 9.18 -16.15 15.67
C ASP A 76 7.88 -15.97 14.84
N GLY A 77 7.81 -16.64 13.68
CA GLY A 77 6.66 -16.55 12.79
C GLY A 77 6.51 -15.20 12.08
N VAL A 78 7.59 -14.40 11.99
CA VAL A 78 7.57 -13.06 11.39
C VAL A 78 8.67 -12.90 10.36
N LEU A 79 8.30 -12.44 9.15
CA LEU A 79 9.25 -11.87 8.20
C LEU A 79 9.70 -10.48 8.67
N LYS A 80 10.93 -10.39 9.19
CA LYS A 80 11.59 -9.14 9.59
C LYS A 80 12.36 -8.58 8.42
N VAL A 81 12.12 -7.31 8.10
CA VAL A 81 12.78 -6.64 6.96
C VAL A 81 13.48 -5.37 7.42
N THR A 82 14.76 -5.23 7.06
CA THR A 82 15.59 -4.06 7.35
C THR A 82 16.36 -3.62 6.11
N SER A 83 16.35 -2.32 5.83
CA SER A 83 17.09 -1.75 4.70
C SER A 83 18.53 -1.44 5.11
N ALA A 84 19.50 -2.00 4.39
CA ALA A 84 20.91 -1.65 4.55
C ALA A 84 21.18 -0.32 3.83
N VAL A 85 21.90 0.60 4.46
CA VAL A 85 22.23 1.90 3.85
C VAL A 85 23.11 1.68 2.61
N GLU A 86 23.98 0.69 2.68
CA GLU A 86 24.91 0.25 1.64
C GLU A 86 24.20 -0.24 0.36
N ALA A 87 22.94 -0.70 0.47
CA ALA A 87 22.17 -1.12 -0.68
C ALA A 87 21.75 0.06 -1.59
N GLY A 88 21.78 1.30 -1.06
CA GLY A 88 21.35 2.50 -1.77
C GLY A 88 19.85 2.51 -2.15
N HIS A 89 19.07 1.57 -1.62
CA HIS A 89 17.62 1.43 -1.82
C HIS A 89 17.01 0.70 -0.62
N GLN A 90 15.70 0.88 -0.41
CA GLN A 90 14.92 0.09 0.54
C GLN A 90 14.93 -1.40 0.16
N ALA A 91 14.93 -2.29 1.16
CA ALA A 91 14.79 -3.72 0.94
C ALA A 91 13.49 -4.02 0.19
N HIS A 92 13.57 -4.84 -0.86
CA HIS A 92 12.43 -5.17 -1.71
C HIS A 92 12.27 -6.68 -1.79
N ILE A 93 11.23 -7.17 -1.13
CA ILE A 93 10.89 -8.59 -1.05
C ILE A 93 9.69 -8.87 -1.95
N HIS A 94 9.74 -9.92 -2.75
CA HIS A 94 8.69 -10.27 -3.70
C HIS A 94 8.43 -11.78 -3.76
N HIS A 95 7.19 -12.12 -4.12
CA HIS A 95 6.74 -13.46 -4.46
C HIS A 95 5.91 -13.37 -5.74
N GLU A 96 6.10 -14.33 -6.65
CA GLU A 96 5.29 -14.40 -7.86
C GLU A 96 3.89 -14.91 -7.52
N ALA A 97 2.86 -14.12 -7.78
CA ALA A 97 1.46 -14.50 -7.59
C ALA A 97 0.65 -13.88 -8.74
N GLY A 98 0.31 -14.70 -9.73
CA GLY A 98 -0.40 -14.23 -10.93
C GLY A 98 -1.89 -14.06 -10.66
N PHE A 99 -2.39 -12.84 -10.85
CA PHE A 99 -3.82 -12.51 -10.87
C PHE A 99 -4.04 -11.24 -11.71
N GLU A 100 -5.28 -10.99 -12.12
CA GLU A 100 -5.69 -9.76 -12.81
C GLU A 100 -6.34 -8.81 -11.82
N ASP A 101 -7.48 -9.23 -11.27
CA ASP A 101 -8.16 -8.58 -10.14
C ASP A 101 -7.98 -9.40 -8.87
N GLY A 102 -7.86 -8.73 -7.73
CA GLY A 102 -7.57 -9.39 -6.46
C GLY A 102 -6.92 -8.46 -5.44
N GLY A 103 -6.06 -9.02 -4.60
CA GLY A 103 -5.46 -8.24 -3.53
C GLY A 103 -4.57 -9.05 -2.59
N ALA A 104 -4.05 -8.35 -1.59
CA ALA A 104 -3.25 -8.93 -0.53
C ALA A 104 -3.78 -8.48 0.83
N ILE A 105 -3.82 -9.42 1.78
CA ILE A 105 -4.04 -9.16 3.19
C ILE A 105 -2.70 -9.36 3.89
N VAL A 106 -2.20 -8.31 4.52
CA VAL A 106 -0.89 -8.28 5.16
C VAL A 106 -1.04 -7.85 6.61
N ARG A 107 -0.64 -8.73 7.54
CA ARG A 107 -0.46 -8.36 8.94
C ARG A 107 0.94 -7.77 9.12
N PHE A 108 1.05 -6.56 9.65
CA PHE A 108 2.33 -5.85 9.74
C PHE A 108 2.47 -5.07 11.05
N LYS A 109 3.71 -4.70 11.38
CA LYS A 109 4.07 -3.83 12.50
C LYS A 109 5.26 -2.96 12.11
N LEU A 110 5.20 -1.67 12.43
CA LEU A 110 6.35 -0.77 12.39
C LEU A 110 6.92 -0.67 13.82
N PRO A 111 8.06 -1.33 14.13
CA PRO A 111 8.45 -1.62 15.51
C PRO A 111 8.96 -0.42 16.32
N GLY A 112 9.10 0.77 15.72
CA GLY A 112 9.58 1.97 16.41
C GLY A 112 11.10 2.00 16.62
N LEU A 113 11.85 1.19 15.88
CA LEU A 113 13.31 1.13 15.92
C LEU A 113 13.94 2.34 15.20
N SER A 114 13.23 2.97 14.26
CA SER A 114 13.66 4.22 13.64
C SER A 114 12.50 5.16 13.27
N LYS A 115 12.80 6.46 13.19
CA LYS A 115 11.83 7.47 12.76
C LYS A 115 11.45 7.39 11.27
N HIS A 116 12.19 6.61 10.48
CA HIS A 116 11.99 6.51 9.02
C HIS A 116 11.39 5.16 8.60
N GLU A 117 10.80 4.44 9.55
CA GLU A 117 10.07 3.21 9.25
C GLU A 117 8.93 3.46 8.27
N ALA A 118 8.84 2.55 7.32
CA ALA A 118 7.84 2.54 6.27
C ALA A 118 7.61 1.10 5.81
N LEU A 119 6.39 0.84 5.36
CA LEU A 119 6.03 -0.39 4.64
C LEU A 119 5.44 0.00 3.30
N THR A 120 5.92 -0.65 2.23
CA THR A 120 5.36 -0.52 0.90
C THR A 120 4.81 -1.88 0.48
N VAL A 121 3.50 -1.96 0.26
CA VAL A 121 2.81 -3.14 -0.28
C VAL A 121 2.26 -2.76 -1.65
N GLY A 122 2.46 -3.61 -2.65
CA GLY A 122 1.96 -3.32 -3.98
C GLY A 122 2.27 -4.39 -4.98
N PHE A 123 1.91 -4.12 -6.23
CA PHE A 123 1.94 -5.09 -7.31
C PHE A 123 2.90 -4.64 -8.41
N VAL A 124 3.64 -5.61 -8.93
CA VAL A 124 4.62 -5.45 -10.00
C VAL A 124 4.32 -6.50 -11.06
N ASP A 125 4.25 -6.06 -12.31
CA ASP A 125 4.27 -6.97 -13.46
C ASP A 125 5.36 -6.55 -14.43
N ARG A 126 6.45 -7.32 -14.44
CA ARG A 126 7.60 -7.07 -15.32
C ARG A 126 7.30 -7.32 -16.79
N GLN A 127 6.19 -7.98 -17.11
CA GLN A 127 5.76 -8.23 -18.49
C GLN A 127 4.96 -7.05 -19.07
N THR A 128 4.42 -6.18 -18.21
CA THR A 128 3.69 -4.98 -18.64
C THR A 128 4.62 -4.01 -19.38
N LYS A 129 4.35 -3.83 -20.69
CA LYS A 129 5.11 -2.92 -21.55
C LYS A 129 4.83 -1.46 -21.21
N GLY A 130 5.82 -0.60 -21.43
CA GLY A 130 5.68 0.84 -21.22
C GLY A 130 5.88 1.29 -19.77
N ILE A 131 6.08 0.36 -18.83
CA ILE A 131 6.22 0.65 -17.40
C ILE A 131 7.62 0.30 -16.91
N HIS A 132 8.27 1.22 -16.20
CA HIS A 132 9.60 1.02 -15.66
C HIS A 132 9.59 -0.09 -14.60
N ALA A 133 10.35 -1.17 -14.88
CA ALA A 133 10.48 -2.34 -14.01
C ALA A 133 9.15 -3.01 -13.59
N GLY A 134 8.06 -2.71 -14.31
CA GLY A 134 6.74 -3.29 -14.05
C GLY A 134 5.98 -2.72 -12.84
N HIS A 135 6.45 -1.63 -12.22
CA HIS A 135 5.83 -1.06 -11.03
C HIS A 135 4.40 -0.54 -11.30
N LEU A 136 3.36 -1.22 -10.78
CA LEU A 136 1.97 -0.89 -11.08
C LEU A 136 1.37 0.08 -10.06
N CYS A 137 1.24 -0.34 -8.81
CA CYS A 137 0.59 0.45 -7.77
C CYS A 137 1.08 0.06 -6.37
N TYR A 138 0.97 0.99 -5.42
CA TYR A 138 1.46 0.80 -4.05
C TYR A 138 0.59 1.49 -3.00
N ALA A 139 0.38 0.80 -1.89
CA ALA A 139 0.08 1.40 -0.60
C ALA A 139 1.39 1.58 0.19
N ILE A 140 1.68 2.82 0.59
CA ILE A 140 2.90 3.22 1.29
C ILE A 140 2.50 3.78 2.65
N ILE A 141 2.85 3.04 3.70
CA ILE A 141 2.74 3.46 5.09
C ILE A 141 4.07 4.10 5.49
N SER A 142 4.04 5.26 6.13
CA SER A 142 5.25 5.97 6.54
C SER A 142 5.07 6.59 7.93
N ASN A 143 6.11 6.53 8.77
CA ASN A 143 6.13 7.21 10.08
C ASN A 143 6.67 8.65 10.04
N SER A 144 7.30 9.07 8.93
CA SER A 144 7.84 10.42 8.80
C SER A 144 7.65 11.00 7.39
N PRO A 145 6.63 11.86 7.17
CA PRO A 145 5.52 12.14 8.10
C PRO A 145 4.58 10.92 8.26
N PRO A 146 3.82 10.83 9.37
CA PRO A 146 2.83 9.78 9.59
C PRO A 146 1.70 9.87 8.57
N ARG A 147 1.63 8.90 7.66
CA ARG A 147 0.55 8.80 6.65
C ARG A 147 0.48 7.44 5.99
N VAL A 148 -0.64 7.22 5.32
CA VAL A 148 -0.81 6.21 4.27
C VAL A 148 -0.93 6.93 2.94
N ARG A 149 -0.26 6.42 1.89
CA ARG A 149 -0.34 6.95 0.53
C ARG A 149 -0.64 5.83 -0.44
N LEU A 150 -1.64 6.02 -1.30
CA LEU A 150 -1.86 5.16 -2.47
C LEU A 150 -1.26 5.85 -3.67
N THR A 151 -0.55 5.11 -4.50
CA THR A 151 0.10 5.64 -5.69
C THR A 151 -0.15 4.76 -6.90
N ASP A 152 -0.63 5.36 -7.99
CA ASP A 152 -0.67 4.78 -9.33
C ASP A 152 0.67 5.05 -10.02
N TYR A 153 1.54 4.03 -10.02
CA TYR A 153 2.82 4.10 -10.69
C TYR A 153 2.70 3.78 -12.18
N LYS A 154 1.77 2.89 -12.55
CA LYS A 154 1.45 2.46 -13.92
C LYS A 154 1.16 3.65 -14.82
N THR A 155 0.25 4.55 -14.45
CA THR A 155 -0.10 5.73 -15.26
C THR A 155 0.53 7.03 -14.73
N GLY A 156 1.49 6.89 -13.82
CA GLY A 156 2.17 7.99 -13.14
C GLY A 156 3.68 7.93 -13.32
N VAL A 157 4.39 7.90 -12.21
CA VAL A 157 5.85 8.13 -12.17
C VAL A 157 6.71 7.03 -12.81
N MET A 158 6.12 5.86 -13.09
CA MET A 158 6.78 4.71 -13.71
C MET A 158 6.35 4.48 -15.17
N ASP A 159 5.35 5.20 -15.67
CA ASP A 159 5.11 5.29 -17.12
C ASP A 159 6.36 5.83 -17.84
N LEU A 160 6.85 5.13 -18.85
CA LEU A 160 8.12 5.46 -19.50
C LEU A 160 8.07 6.79 -20.26
N GLU A 161 6.93 7.17 -20.84
CA GLU A 161 6.79 8.45 -21.55
C GLU A 161 6.73 9.61 -20.56
N LEU A 162 5.97 9.47 -19.46
CA LEU A 162 5.96 10.45 -18.37
C LEU A 162 7.33 10.58 -17.71
N ARG A 163 8.02 9.45 -17.51
CA ARG A 163 9.37 9.43 -16.94
C ARG A 163 10.36 10.14 -17.85
N LYS A 164 10.33 9.88 -19.17
CA LYS A 164 11.15 10.57 -20.19
C LYS A 164 10.85 12.06 -20.22
N ARG A 165 9.58 12.46 -20.13
CA ARG A 165 9.16 13.87 -20.09
C ARG A 165 9.64 14.57 -18.81
N ARG A 166 9.61 13.87 -17.69
CA ARG A 166 10.00 14.38 -16.36
C ARG A 166 11.52 14.53 -16.20
N GLN A 167 12.31 13.59 -16.73
CA GLN A 167 13.74 13.45 -16.43
C GLN A 167 14.57 14.73 -16.67
N PRO A 168 14.44 15.46 -17.79
CA PRO A 168 15.24 16.67 -18.04
C PRO A 168 15.05 17.76 -16.97
N TYR A 169 13.85 17.86 -16.38
CA TYR A 169 13.55 18.81 -15.32
C TYR A 169 14.19 18.39 -14.00
N LEU A 170 14.19 17.09 -13.68
CA LEU A 170 14.86 16.54 -12.51
C LEU A 170 16.37 16.73 -12.59
N ASP A 171 16.97 16.42 -13.74
CA ASP A 171 18.41 16.57 -13.97
C ASP A 171 18.85 18.04 -13.87
N ALA A 172 18.04 18.94 -14.39
CA ALA A 172 18.27 20.39 -14.30
C ALA A 172 17.84 21.01 -12.96
N LYS A 173 17.28 20.22 -12.02
CA LYS A 173 16.70 20.70 -10.74
C LYS A 173 15.68 21.83 -10.93
N LYS A 174 14.85 21.73 -11.97
CA LYS A 174 13.80 22.70 -12.32
C LYS A 174 12.42 22.17 -11.93
N PRO A 175 11.46 23.07 -11.64
CA PRO A 175 10.06 22.66 -11.48
C PRO A 175 9.54 21.99 -12.75
N LEU A 176 8.61 21.06 -12.58
CA LEU A 176 7.93 20.41 -13.70
C LEU A 176 7.01 21.41 -14.41
N PRO A 177 6.73 21.22 -15.71
CA PRO A 177 5.62 21.89 -16.38
C PRO A 177 4.32 21.69 -15.58
N GLN A 178 3.50 22.75 -15.50
CA GLN A 178 2.30 22.74 -14.67
C GLN A 178 1.36 21.58 -15.02
N ASP A 179 1.16 21.31 -16.30
CA ASP A 179 0.29 20.22 -16.76
C ASP A 179 0.82 18.82 -16.36
N LEU A 180 2.14 18.64 -16.31
CA LEU A 180 2.74 17.40 -15.84
C LEU A 180 2.63 17.28 -14.32
N ALA A 181 2.83 18.39 -13.59
CA ALA A 181 2.68 18.42 -12.14
C ALA A 181 1.23 18.10 -11.75
N ASP A 182 0.25 18.73 -12.41
CA ASP A 182 -1.18 18.51 -12.18
C ASP A 182 -1.57 17.07 -12.48
N LEU A 183 -1.11 16.51 -13.61
CA LEU A 183 -1.33 15.10 -13.94
C LEU A 183 -0.80 14.19 -12.84
N LEU A 184 0.46 14.35 -12.43
CA LEU A 184 1.08 13.48 -11.43
C LEU A 184 0.44 13.61 -10.05
N ALA A 185 -0.05 14.80 -9.68
CA ALA A 185 -0.81 15.01 -8.44
C ALA A 185 -2.10 14.19 -8.41
N THR A 186 -2.71 13.87 -9.56
CA THR A 186 -3.90 12.98 -9.60
C THR A 186 -3.57 11.52 -9.29
N LYS A 187 -2.30 11.11 -9.43
CA LYS A 187 -1.83 9.72 -9.34
C LYS A 187 -1.50 9.28 -7.92
N GLU A 188 -1.82 10.13 -6.94
CA GLU A 188 -1.71 9.77 -5.54
C GLU A 188 -2.91 10.24 -4.72
N ARG A 189 -3.14 9.52 -3.63
CA ARG A 189 -4.05 9.91 -2.54
C ARG A 189 -3.32 9.68 -1.23
N GLN A 190 -3.54 10.56 -0.25
CA GLN A 190 -2.89 10.46 1.05
C GLN A 190 -3.90 10.64 2.17
N PHE A 191 -3.70 9.89 3.25
CA PHE A 191 -4.52 9.90 4.45
C PHE A 191 -3.61 10.00 5.68
N SER A 192 -4.02 10.76 6.68
CA SER A 192 -3.28 10.83 7.95
C SER A 192 -3.46 9.52 8.69
N TRP A 193 -2.35 8.88 9.05
CA TRP A 193 -2.33 7.65 9.86
C TRP A 193 -0.96 7.56 10.52
N ALA A 194 -0.92 7.23 11.81
CA ALA A 194 0.33 7.11 12.57
C ALA A 194 0.39 5.70 13.15
N ALA A 195 1.55 5.06 13.03
CA ALA A 195 1.78 3.79 13.73
C ALA A 195 1.79 4.03 15.24
N ASP A 196 1.16 3.13 15.97
CA ASP A 196 1.22 3.01 17.43
C ASP A 196 2.20 1.92 17.88
N HIS A 197 2.93 1.34 16.92
CA HIS A 197 3.84 0.22 17.10
C HIS A 197 3.16 -1.10 17.47
N GLU A 198 1.86 -1.22 17.26
CA GLU A 198 1.12 -2.48 17.38
C GLU A 198 1.04 -3.21 16.03
N TRP A 199 0.45 -4.41 16.09
CA TRP A 199 0.13 -5.18 14.90
C TRP A 199 -1.16 -4.66 14.27
N HIS A 200 -1.09 -4.39 12.97
CA HIS A 200 -2.23 -3.98 12.15
C HIS A 200 -2.44 -4.94 10.98
N THR A 201 -3.61 -4.85 10.37
CA THR A 201 -3.95 -5.54 9.12
C THR A 201 -4.14 -4.52 8.01
N LEU A 202 -3.33 -4.62 6.96
CA LEU A 202 -3.53 -3.90 5.71
C LEU A 202 -4.20 -4.83 4.70
N VAL A 203 -5.24 -4.33 4.03
CA VAL A 203 -5.86 -4.98 2.89
C VAL A 203 -5.66 -4.07 1.68
N LEU A 204 -4.99 -4.57 0.65
CA LEU A 204 -4.83 -3.89 -0.63
C LEU A 204 -5.63 -4.65 -1.69
N VAL A 205 -6.56 -3.96 -2.36
CA VAL A 205 -7.40 -4.53 -3.41
C VAL A 205 -7.19 -3.77 -4.72
N THR A 206 -7.18 -4.50 -5.84
CA THR A 206 -7.30 -3.98 -7.18
C THR A 206 -8.45 -4.67 -7.92
N GLU A 207 -9.32 -3.87 -8.54
CA GLU A 207 -10.47 -4.32 -9.31
C GLU A 207 -10.64 -3.41 -10.53
N GLY A 208 -10.31 -3.92 -11.71
CA GLY A 208 -10.20 -3.13 -12.93
C GLY A 208 -9.20 -1.98 -12.76
N ASP A 209 -9.70 -0.74 -12.87
CA ASP A 209 -8.90 0.48 -12.71
C ASP A 209 -8.93 1.04 -11.28
N GLU A 210 -9.61 0.38 -10.34
CA GLU A 210 -9.71 0.82 -8.95
C GLU A 210 -8.65 0.16 -8.06
N MET A 211 -8.08 0.96 -7.15
CA MET A 211 -7.23 0.49 -6.07
C MET A 211 -7.80 0.98 -4.72
N ARG A 212 -7.97 0.06 -3.77
CA ARG A 212 -8.45 0.35 -2.41
C ARG A 212 -7.42 -0.11 -1.39
N VAL A 213 -7.29 0.65 -0.31
CA VAL A 213 -6.54 0.20 0.88
C VAL A 213 -7.41 0.39 2.11
N THR A 214 -7.45 -0.64 2.94
CA THR A 214 -8.14 -0.63 4.23
C THR A 214 -7.15 -1.05 5.33
N LEU A 215 -7.22 -0.38 6.47
CA LEU A 215 -6.41 -0.66 7.66
C LEU A 215 -7.32 -0.99 8.82
N ASP A 216 -7.19 -2.21 9.35
CA ASP A 216 -7.94 -2.72 10.50
C ASP A 216 -9.47 -2.83 10.34
N GLY A 217 -9.96 -2.88 9.10
CA GLY A 217 -11.40 -3.00 8.75
C GLY A 217 -12.09 -1.66 8.56
#